data_AF-A0ABD1VAS6-F1
#
_entry.id   AF-A0ABD1VAS6-F1
#
_cell.length_a   1.000
_cell.length_b   1.000
_cell.length_c   1.000
_cell.angle_alpha   90.00
_cell.angle_beta   90.00
_cell.angle_gamma   90.00
#
_symmetry.space_group_name_H-M   'P 1'
#
loop_
_entity.id
_entity.type
_entity.pdbx_description
1 polymer ?
#
loop_
_entity_poly.entity_id
_entity_poly.type
_entity_poly.pdbx_seq_one_letter_code
_entity_poly.pdbx_strand_id
1 'polypeptide(L)'
;MSIAKKENYADSSWISGLASAQICAILISILIRRVSFNISQHVPIALCDSKSQEMHARRNFDMYNSVRIQTLKGTKITYSNSCFSPRACHNQGKPTGLRLTETNNESTVNLKSQIAKESGLPPLIKALRASAELNDTGFHFPGHKRGQAAPSELSELIGIEPFHHDVTELPELDRFFDPVGPLLEAKRQAAELFGAKETWFLVGGTSCGIQASILATCSPGDTIILPRNAHVSATAGVIFSGAVPKYIIPENNCDWDIAAGITPSQVKTAIEESYLEGRKVAAVFVTSPTYNGICSKLSEISHLCHSYGIPLVVDEAHGAHFKFHSAMPNTALEQGADIAIQSTHKVLTSLTQSSMLHISGEIIDRERLHKCLHTLQTTSPNWLLLASLDAARHQLSKNPTNIFNKAVELAAEAKTLINKIPGISVLDPPIFFPNFPTMDPLRIIIGVWQLGLSGFEINNILYKSHGIVPELIGTRSITLVFSLGTKRNHVQRLVAGLKHLSDSLFPLQPERDKTFTQIEPFDNNFHMGLTPREAFFASKMKLKIEDGVGKICGEFICPYPPGIPVLLPGEIITERVLNYLVKFINQGGIISGAADPILSTIVVCKT
;
A
#
# COMPACT_ATOMS: atom_id res chain seq x y z
N MET A 1 27.85 27.34 -69.10
CA MET A 1 27.05 28.30 -69.89
C MET A 1 25.90 28.76 -69.01
N SER A 2 25.98 30.02 -68.54
CA SER A 2 24.92 30.96 -68.11
C SER A 2 23.45 30.56 -68.30
N ILE A 3 22.41 30.91 -67.52
CA ILE A 3 22.15 31.74 -66.31
C ILE A 3 20.66 31.46 -65.96
N ALA A 4 20.27 31.39 -64.67
CA ALA A 4 18.99 31.95 -64.18
C ALA A 4 18.97 32.13 -62.64
N LYS A 5 19.02 33.42 -62.25
CA LYS A 5 18.53 34.18 -61.05
C LYS A 5 18.18 33.41 -59.74
N LYS A 6 18.84 33.65 -58.60
CA LYS A 6 18.74 34.77 -57.61
C LYS A 6 17.35 34.95 -56.97
N GLU A 7 17.20 34.64 -55.67
CA GLU A 7 17.14 35.62 -54.55
C GLU A 7 17.03 34.97 -53.16
N ASN A 8 17.33 35.74 -52.11
CA ASN A 8 17.78 35.35 -50.77
C ASN A 8 16.91 36.06 -49.68
N TYR A 9 16.74 35.40 -48.53
CA TYR A 9 16.55 35.89 -47.13
C TYR A 9 15.25 36.55 -46.61
N ALA A 10 14.82 35.99 -45.45
CA ALA A 10 14.38 36.61 -44.18
C ALA A 10 12.89 36.79 -43.81
N ASP A 11 12.46 35.93 -42.87
CA ASP A 11 11.81 36.20 -41.56
C ASP A 11 10.36 36.70 -41.34
N SER A 12 9.81 36.22 -40.20
CA SER A 12 8.49 36.44 -39.55
C SER A 12 7.34 35.56 -40.07
N SER A 13 6.43 34.98 -39.28
CA SER A 13 6.04 35.10 -37.86
C SER A 13 5.06 33.95 -37.54
N TRP A 14 5.14 33.26 -36.40
CA TRP A 14 4.49 33.65 -35.13
C TRP A 14 2.97 33.91 -35.21
N ILE A 15 2.16 33.01 -35.77
CA ILE A 15 0.69 33.04 -35.57
C ILE A 15 0.12 31.61 -35.50
N SER A 16 0.14 31.01 -34.31
CA SER A 16 -0.79 29.91 -33.96
C SER A 16 -0.92 29.59 -32.46
N GLY A 17 -0.18 30.28 -31.58
CA GLY A 17 -0.21 30.02 -30.12
C GLY A 17 -1.03 31.00 -29.26
N LEU A 18 -1.46 32.14 -29.80
CA LEU A 18 -2.14 33.20 -29.02
C LEU A 18 -3.68 33.17 -29.07
N ALA A 19 -4.27 32.42 -29.99
CA ALA A 19 -5.74 32.35 -30.13
C ALA A 19 -6.41 31.49 -29.04
N SER A 20 -5.69 30.56 -28.42
CA SER A 20 -6.24 29.63 -27.42
C SER A 20 -6.35 30.24 -26.02
N ALA A 21 -5.52 31.24 -25.71
CA ALA A 21 -5.47 31.88 -24.39
C ALA A 21 -6.53 32.99 -24.21
N GLN A 22 -6.86 33.73 -25.28
CA GLN A 22 -7.90 34.77 -25.22
C GLN A 22 -9.33 34.20 -25.12
N ILE A 23 -9.58 32.99 -25.65
CA ILE A 23 -10.89 32.32 -25.54
C ILE A 23 -11.13 31.79 -24.12
N CYS A 24 -10.09 31.31 -23.42
CA CYS A 24 -10.20 30.90 -22.01
C CYS A 24 -10.41 32.08 -21.04
N ALA A 25 -9.80 33.25 -21.30
CA ALA A 25 -9.97 34.43 -20.44
C ALA A 25 -11.39 35.04 -20.52
N ILE A 26 -12.05 34.94 -21.68
CA ILE A 26 -13.44 35.40 -21.88
C ILE A 26 -14.44 34.46 -21.21
N LEU A 27 -14.21 33.14 -21.24
CA LEU A 27 -15.07 32.16 -20.56
C LEU A 27 -15.01 32.25 -19.04
N ILE A 28 -13.84 32.54 -18.47
CA ILE A 28 -13.66 32.75 -17.02
C ILE A 28 -14.31 34.07 -16.56
N SER A 29 -14.25 35.13 -17.39
CA SER A 29 -14.89 36.41 -17.09
C SER A 29 -16.43 36.35 -17.15
N ILE A 30 -17.00 35.46 -17.97
CA ILE A 30 -18.44 35.22 -18.06
C ILE A 30 -18.95 34.37 -16.88
N LEU A 31 -18.14 33.44 -16.35
CA LEU A 31 -18.50 32.67 -15.15
C LEU A 31 -18.43 33.51 -13.86
N ILE A 32 -17.47 34.44 -13.75
CA ILE A 32 -17.32 35.29 -12.56
C ILE A 32 -18.46 36.33 -12.45
N ARG A 33 -19.07 36.75 -13.56
CA ARG A 33 -20.24 37.66 -13.55
C ARG A 33 -21.58 37.00 -13.23
N ARG A 34 -21.66 35.66 -13.12
CA ARG A 34 -22.93 34.94 -12.85
C ARG A 34 -23.13 34.46 -11.41
N VAL A 35 -22.18 34.70 -10.50
CA VAL A 35 -22.28 34.24 -9.09
C VAL A 35 -22.54 35.38 -8.08
N SER A 36 -22.52 36.65 -8.51
CA SER A 36 -22.80 37.78 -7.62
C SER A 36 -24.17 38.40 -7.89
N PHE A 37 -25.27 37.78 -7.43
CA PHE A 37 -26.54 38.46 -7.13
C PHE A 37 -27.53 37.50 -6.45
N ASN A 38 -27.49 37.42 -5.12
CA ASN A 38 -28.66 37.50 -4.25
C ASN A 38 -28.23 37.30 -2.79
N ILE A 39 -28.31 38.36 -2.01
CA ILE A 39 -29.00 38.45 -0.72
C ILE A 39 -28.77 39.89 -0.24
N SER A 40 -29.81 40.71 -0.35
CA SER A 40 -29.98 41.88 0.50
C SER A 40 -31.13 41.56 1.45
N GLN A 41 -30.94 41.74 2.76
CA GLN A 41 -31.70 42.73 3.54
C GLN A 41 -31.26 42.77 5.02
N HIS A 42 -31.03 44.03 5.46
CA HIS A 42 -31.14 44.58 6.83
C HIS A 42 -30.02 44.42 7.89
N VAL A 43 -29.04 45.36 7.86
CA VAL A 43 -28.77 46.50 8.79
C VAL A 43 -28.90 46.28 10.33
N PRO A 44 -28.07 46.91 11.23
CA PRO A 44 -26.74 47.52 11.11
C PRO A 44 -25.68 46.95 12.09
N ILE A 45 -24.41 47.18 11.76
CA ILE A 45 -23.27 47.09 12.67
C ILE A 45 -23.19 48.38 13.49
N ALA A 46 -23.12 48.26 14.82
CA ALA A 46 -22.59 49.29 15.70
C ALA A 46 -21.11 48.94 16.01
N LEU A 47 -20.24 49.88 15.67
CA LEU A 47 -18.83 49.93 16.07
C LEU A 47 -18.73 50.01 17.60
N CYS A 48 -17.80 49.25 18.20
CA CYS A 48 -16.92 49.84 19.21
C CYS A 48 -15.65 49.02 19.45
N ASP A 49 -14.62 49.80 19.73
CA ASP A 49 -13.20 49.51 19.83
C ASP A 49 -12.79 48.77 21.13
N SER A 50 -11.52 48.38 21.08
CA SER A 50 -10.62 47.77 22.06
C SER A 50 -10.78 48.04 23.58
N LYS A 51 -10.24 47.06 24.35
CA LYS A 51 -9.72 47.10 25.74
C LYS A 51 -10.71 47.24 26.91
N SER A 52 -10.86 46.17 27.70
CA SER A 52 -10.56 46.19 29.15
C SER A 52 -10.83 44.85 29.85
N GLN A 53 -9.78 44.39 30.53
CA GLN A 53 -9.75 43.82 31.88
C GLN A 53 -10.29 42.42 32.20
N GLU A 54 -9.32 41.58 32.57
CA GLU A 54 -9.35 40.66 33.71
C GLU A 54 -10.29 41.11 34.85
N MET A 55 -11.28 40.29 35.17
CA MET A 55 -11.60 39.81 36.52
C MET A 55 -12.93 39.06 36.47
N HIS A 56 -12.89 37.73 36.53
CA HIS A 56 -13.68 36.96 37.48
C HIS A 56 -13.34 35.48 37.38
N ALA A 57 -12.50 35.04 38.31
CA ALA A 57 -12.48 33.66 38.75
C ALA A 57 -13.80 33.30 39.46
N ARG A 58 -14.17 32.02 39.34
CA ARG A 58 -15.14 31.22 40.10
C ARG A 58 -16.46 30.91 39.39
N ARG A 59 -16.72 29.60 39.33
CA ARG A 59 -17.97 28.87 39.08
C ARG A 59 -18.21 28.43 37.62
N ASN A 60 -17.84 27.18 37.32
CA ASN A 60 -18.80 26.09 37.16
C ASN A 60 -18.09 24.82 36.65
N PHE A 61 -17.69 23.98 37.61
CA PHE A 61 -17.57 22.54 37.44
C PHE A 61 -18.85 21.91 37.98
N ASP A 62 -19.22 20.76 37.44
CA ASP A 62 -20.31 19.86 37.85
C ASP A 62 -21.72 20.18 37.35
N MET A 63 -22.10 19.51 36.27
CA MET A 63 -23.48 19.07 36.07
C MET A 63 -23.49 17.77 35.27
N TYR A 64 -23.34 16.62 35.94
CA TYR A 64 -23.92 15.32 35.54
C TYR A 64 -23.64 14.28 36.64
N ASN A 65 -24.60 14.11 37.56
CA ASN A 65 -24.85 12.85 38.25
C ASN A 65 -26.11 12.95 39.11
N SER A 66 -27.15 12.19 38.77
CA SER A 66 -28.03 11.54 39.76
C SER A 66 -29.00 10.55 39.09
N VAL A 67 -28.62 9.27 39.05
CA VAL A 67 -29.59 8.18 39.28
C VAL A 67 -28.93 7.20 40.25
N ARG A 68 -29.43 7.21 41.49
CA ARG A 68 -29.08 6.29 42.58
C ARG A 68 -29.79 4.96 42.35
N ILE A 69 -29.06 3.84 42.45
CA ILE A 69 -29.63 2.51 42.72
C ILE A 69 -29.23 2.12 44.14
N GLN A 70 -30.23 1.93 44.99
CA GLN A 70 -30.08 1.40 46.35
C GLN A 70 -29.81 -0.10 46.33
N THR A 71 -28.81 -0.51 47.09
CA THR A 71 -28.47 -1.90 47.41
C THR A 71 -29.36 -2.43 48.53
N LEU A 72 -29.89 -3.64 48.35
CA LEU A 72 -30.43 -4.47 49.43
C LEU A 72 -29.63 -5.79 49.51
N LYS A 73 -29.21 -6.10 50.73
CA LYS A 73 -28.36 -7.23 51.13
C LYS A 73 -29.12 -8.56 51.10
N GLY A 74 -28.39 -9.61 50.74
CA GLY A 74 -28.52 -10.94 51.31
C GLY A 74 -29.31 -11.94 50.48
N THR A 75 -28.64 -12.96 49.93
CA THR A 75 -28.79 -14.39 50.32
C THR A 75 -27.88 -15.23 49.41
N LYS A 76 -27.09 -16.13 50.02
CA LYS A 76 -26.22 -17.11 49.36
C LYS A 76 -27.03 -18.07 48.49
N ILE A 77 -26.54 -18.40 47.29
CA ILE A 77 -26.97 -19.60 46.55
C ILE A 77 -25.74 -20.40 46.11
N THR A 78 -25.67 -21.62 46.64
CA THR A 78 -24.75 -22.72 46.36
C THR A 78 -25.08 -23.40 45.02
N TYR A 79 -24.06 -23.90 44.34
CA TYR A 79 -24.18 -24.75 43.15
C TYR A 79 -24.68 -26.16 43.48
N SER A 80 -25.57 -26.71 42.66
CA SER A 80 -25.77 -28.16 42.54
C SER A 80 -26.25 -28.57 41.14
N ASN A 81 -25.49 -29.49 40.53
CA ASN A 81 -25.85 -30.26 39.34
C ASN A 81 -27.07 -31.16 39.60
N SER A 82 -27.93 -31.36 38.60
CA SER A 82 -28.45 -32.70 38.25
C SER A 82 -29.30 -32.70 36.98
N CYS A 83 -29.09 -33.76 36.18
CA CYS A 83 -29.89 -34.21 35.05
C CYS A 83 -31.32 -34.57 35.47
N PHE A 84 -32.29 -34.53 34.54
CA PHE A 84 -33.21 -35.64 34.19
C PHE A 84 -34.28 -35.17 33.18
N SER A 85 -34.49 -35.98 32.13
CA SER A 85 -35.68 -36.01 31.26
C SER A 85 -36.71 -37.01 31.85
N PRO A 86 -37.83 -37.35 31.17
CA PRO A 86 -38.97 -36.52 30.74
C PRO A 86 -40.31 -37.09 31.28
N ARG A 87 -41.39 -36.31 31.33
CA ARG A 87 -42.77 -36.88 31.41
C ARG A 87 -43.79 -36.12 30.58
N ALA A 88 -44.57 -36.92 29.86
CA ALA A 88 -45.67 -36.56 28.99
C ALA A 88 -46.93 -36.16 29.77
N CYS A 89 -47.77 -35.34 29.14
CA CYS A 89 -49.21 -35.32 29.39
C CYS A 89 -49.95 -35.07 28.07
N HIS A 90 -50.84 -36.01 27.73
CA HIS A 90 -51.83 -35.91 26.67
C HIS A 90 -52.85 -34.81 26.95
N ASN A 91 -53.31 -34.12 25.91
CA ASN A 91 -54.74 -33.89 25.79
C ASN A 91 -55.22 -33.76 24.33
N GLN A 92 -56.44 -34.23 24.12
CA GLN A 92 -57.07 -34.60 22.86
C GLN A 92 -57.73 -33.40 22.14
N GLY A 93 -57.67 -33.41 20.81
CA GLY A 93 -58.51 -32.61 19.92
C GLY A 93 -58.49 -33.21 18.51
N LYS A 94 -59.62 -33.76 18.06
CA LYS A 94 -59.81 -34.42 16.75
C LYS A 94 -59.98 -33.39 15.60
N PRO A 95 -59.85 -33.84 14.32
CA PRO A 95 -59.27 -33.05 13.23
C PRO A 95 -60.31 -32.43 12.29
N THR A 96 -59.96 -31.30 11.70
CA THR A 96 -60.52 -30.85 10.41
C THR A 96 -59.50 -31.14 9.32
N GLY A 97 -59.86 -32.04 8.42
CA GLY A 97 -59.00 -32.53 7.36
C GLY A 97 -58.61 -31.44 6.36
N LEU A 98 -57.32 -31.41 6.03
CA LEU A 98 -56.83 -30.89 4.77
C LEU A 98 -55.92 -31.95 4.16
N ARG A 99 -56.37 -32.39 2.98
CA ARG A 99 -55.85 -33.46 2.15
C ARG A 99 -54.42 -33.10 1.73
N LEU A 100 -53.43 -33.87 2.18
CA LEU A 100 -52.08 -33.82 1.60
C LEU A 100 -52.15 -34.45 0.21
N THR A 101 -52.07 -33.62 -0.82
CA THR A 101 -51.63 -34.04 -2.15
C THR A 101 -50.11 -34.13 -2.12
N GLU A 102 -49.58 -35.33 -2.32
CA GLU A 102 -48.17 -35.55 -2.63
C GLU A 102 -47.80 -34.74 -3.87
N THR A 103 -46.91 -33.76 -3.69
CA THR A 103 -46.21 -33.10 -4.80
C THR A 103 -44.70 -33.15 -4.57
N ASN A 104 -44.11 -34.11 -5.27
CA ASN A 104 -42.87 -34.05 -6.03
C ASN A 104 -41.52 -33.79 -5.32
N ASN A 105 -40.69 -34.82 -5.48
CA ASN A 105 -39.23 -34.97 -5.31
C ASN A 105 -38.33 -33.91 -6.01
N GLU A 106 -38.83 -32.76 -6.44
CA GLU A 106 -38.00 -31.72 -7.07
C GLU A 106 -37.44 -30.70 -6.06
N SER A 107 -38.14 -30.46 -4.96
CA SER A 107 -37.74 -29.50 -3.91
C SER A 107 -36.55 -29.99 -3.08
N THR A 108 -36.45 -31.30 -2.83
CA THR A 108 -35.32 -31.93 -2.11
C THR A 108 -34.05 -32.05 -2.96
N VAL A 109 -34.18 -32.18 -4.29
CA VAL A 109 -33.05 -32.15 -5.22
C VAL A 109 -32.50 -30.73 -5.37
N ASN A 110 -33.38 -29.72 -5.39
CA ASN A 110 -32.97 -28.32 -5.49
C ASN A 110 -32.27 -27.84 -4.20
N LEU A 111 -32.78 -28.19 -3.01
CA LEU A 111 -32.11 -27.92 -1.73
C LEU A 111 -30.73 -28.60 -1.63
N LYS A 112 -30.59 -29.87 -2.03
CA LYS A 112 -29.29 -30.55 -2.04
C LYS A 112 -28.30 -29.91 -3.02
N SER A 113 -28.78 -29.38 -4.15
CA SER A 113 -27.95 -28.66 -5.13
C SER A 113 -27.54 -27.25 -4.67
N GLN A 114 -28.41 -26.55 -3.92
CA GLN A 114 -28.10 -25.27 -3.27
C GLN A 114 -27.14 -25.45 -2.10
N ILE A 115 -27.37 -26.44 -1.24
CA ILE A 115 -26.48 -26.79 -0.13
C ILE A 115 -25.10 -27.26 -0.64
N ALA A 116 -25.04 -28.01 -1.75
CA ALA A 116 -23.79 -28.39 -2.40
C ALA A 116 -23.09 -27.21 -3.12
N LYS A 117 -23.84 -26.22 -3.62
CA LYS A 117 -23.28 -24.95 -4.13
C LYS A 117 -22.74 -24.06 -3.01
N GLU A 118 -23.32 -24.13 -1.81
CA GLU A 118 -22.90 -23.36 -0.63
C GLU A 118 -21.72 -24.00 0.12
N SER A 119 -21.52 -25.32 0.02
CA SER A 119 -20.45 -26.04 0.73
C SER A 119 -19.03 -25.77 0.19
N GLY A 120 -18.89 -24.95 -0.85
CA GLY A 120 -17.59 -24.60 -1.45
C GLY A 120 -17.29 -23.10 -1.51
N LEU A 121 -18.09 -22.24 -0.85
CA LEU A 121 -17.87 -20.80 -0.84
C LEU A 121 -16.93 -20.37 0.30
N PRO A 122 -16.16 -19.29 0.11
CA PRO A 122 -15.39 -18.67 1.19
C PRO A 122 -16.31 -18.23 2.35
N PRO A 123 -15.89 -18.37 3.63
CA PRO A 123 -16.69 -17.99 4.80
C PRO A 123 -17.36 -16.61 4.72
N LEU A 124 -16.61 -15.58 4.34
CA LEU A 124 -17.14 -14.20 4.28
C LEU A 124 -18.11 -14.01 3.10
N ILE A 125 -17.84 -14.66 1.97
CA ILE A 125 -18.72 -14.61 0.80
C ILE A 125 -20.06 -15.29 1.12
N LYS A 126 -20.01 -16.42 1.83
CA LYS A 126 -21.22 -17.12 2.29
C LYS A 126 -22.01 -16.24 3.26
N ALA A 127 -21.34 -15.63 4.24
CA ALA A 127 -21.99 -14.79 5.25
C ALA A 127 -22.63 -13.53 4.64
N LEU A 128 -21.93 -12.84 3.73
CA LEU A 128 -22.47 -11.64 3.06
C LEU A 128 -23.68 -11.96 2.17
N ARG A 129 -23.66 -13.12 1.49
CA ARG A 129 -24.82 -13.57 0.72
C ARG A 129 -26.02 -13.83 1.61
N ALA A 130 -25.83 -14.60 2.68
CA ALA A 130 -26.89 -14.89 3.64
C ALA A 130 -27.46 -13.61 4.27
N SER A 131 -26.59 -12.67 4.66
CA SER A 131 -27.03 -11.36 5.20
C SER A 131 -27.82 -10.54 4.19
N ALA A 132 -27.45 -10.57 2.90
CA ALA A 132 -28.20 -9.85 1.86
C ALA A 132 -29.58 -10.45 1.54
N GLU A 133 -29.79 -11.74 1.84
CA GLU A 133 -31.09 -12.41 1.69
C GLU A 133 -32.04 -12.14 2.87
N LEU A 134 -31.53 -11.61 3.99
CA LEU A 134 -32.37 -11.21 5.11
C LEU A 134 -33.18 -9.97 4.75
N ASN A 135 -34.50 -10.06 4.92
CA ASN A 135 -35.40 -8.92 4.78
C ASN A 135 -35.51 -8.17 6.10
N ASP A 136 -34.38 -7.68 6.62
CA ASP A 136 -34.33 -6.93 7.85
C ASP A 136 -34.67 -5.44 7.62
N THR A 137 -35.37 -4.83 8.58
CA THR A 137 -35.56 -3.38 8.56
C THR A 137 -34.36 -2.72 9.24
N GLY A 138 -33.31 -2.49 8.44
CA GLY A 138 -32.04 -1.96 8.92
C GLY A 138 -32.09 -0.49 9.36
N PHE A 139 -32.16 -0.23 10.67
CA PHE A 139 -31.94 1.11 11.25
C PHE A 139 -30.45 1.39 11.58
N HIS A 140 -29.53 0.56 11.10
CA HIS A 140 -28.07 0.68 11.27
C HIS A 140 -27.38 1.40 10.10
N PHE A 141 -26.09 1.68 10.22
CA PHE A 141 -25.23 2.18 9.14
C PHE A 141 -24.90 1.07 8.12
N PRO A 142 -24.48 1.39 6.87
CA PRO A 142 -24.28 2.73 6.31
C PRO A 142 -25.55 3.46 5.85
N GLY A 143 -25.44 4.76 5.63
CA GLY A 143 -26.56 5.65 5.27
C GLY A 143 -27.19 5.39 3.90
N HIS A 144 -26.50 4.75 2.97
CA HIS A 144 -27.09 4.36 1.67
C HIS A 144 -28.11 3.22 1.80
N LYS A 145 -28.25 2.60 2.99
CA LYS A 145 -29.27 1.57 3.31
C LYS A 145 -29.33 0.45 2.29
N ARG A 146 -28.21 -0.26 2.14
CA ARG A 146 -28.04 -1.32 1.13
C ARG A 146 -28.35 -0.86 -0.30
N GLY A 147 -28.18 0.43 -0.59
CA GLY A 147 -28.32 0.98 -1.94
C GLY A 147 -29.61 1.74 -2.20
N GLN A 148 -30.59 1.70 -1.29
CA GLN A 148 -31.83 2.48 -1.41
C GLN A 148 -31.59 3.99 -1.55
N ALA A 149 -30.50 4.49 -0.97
CA ALA A 149 -30.02 5.86 -1.10
C ALA A 149 -28.61 5.92 -1.70
N ALA A 150 -28.26 4.96 -2.57
CA ALA A 150 -27.02 5.04 -3.34
C ALA A 150 -27.05 6.25 -4.29
N PRO A 151 -25.96 7.03 -4.41
CA PRO A 151 -25.85 8.06 -5.43
C PRO A 151 -26.00 7.46 -6.84
N SER A 152 -26.88 8.06 -7.66
CA SER A 152 -27.24 7.57 -9.00
C SER A 152 -26.03 7.31 -9.87
N GLU A 153 -25.14 8.29 -9.98
CA GLU A 153 -23.95 8.28 -10.83
C GLU A 153 -22.99 7.14 -10.46
N LEU A 154 -22.91 6.82 -9.16
CA LEU A 154 -22.09 5.70 -8.70
C LEU A 154 -22.76 4.36 -8.97
N SER A 155 -24.06 4.24 -8.67
CA SER A 155 -24.82 3.02 -8.92
C SER A 155 -24.91 2.65 -10.41
N GLU A 156 -24.93 3.65 -11.30
CA GLU A 156 -24.86 3.44 -12.75
C GLU A 156 -23.48 2.93 -13.20
N LEU A 157 -22.41 3.35 -12.52
CA LEU A 157 -21.04 2.96 -12.85
C LEU A 157 -20.70 1.54 -12.40
N ILE A 158 -21.03 1.18 -11.15
CA ILE A 158 -20.60 -0.09 -10.53
C ILE A 158 -21.74 -1.08 -10.29
N GLY A 159 -22.98 -0.68 -10.57
CA GLY A 159 -24.19 -1.44 -10.23
C GLY A 159 -24.66 -1.18 -8.81
N ILE A 160 -25.87 -1.66 -8.49
CA ILE A 160 -26.45 -1.55 -7.15
C ILE A 160 -25.96 -2.65 -6.20
N GLU A 161 -25.64 -3.83 -6.74
CA GLU A 161 -25.26 -5.02 -5.96
C GLU A 161 -24.09 -4.82 -4.98
N PRO A 162 -23.03 -4.06 -5.30
CA PRO A 162 -21.97 -3.77 -4.32
C PRO A 162 -22.51 -3.13 -3.03
N PHE A 163 -23.54 -2.26 -3.14
CA PHE A 163 -24.14 -1.62 -1.97
C PHE A 163 -24.94 -2.58 -1.09
N HIS A 164 -25.47 -3.68 -1.64
CA HIS A 164 -26.14 -4.71 -0.84
C HIS A 164 -25.18 -5.37 0.16
N HIS A 165 -23.89 -5.41 -0.19
CA HIS A 165 -22.83 -6.05 0.59
C HIS A 165 -21.92 -5.05 1.33
N ASP A 166 -22.13 -3.73 1.15
CA ASP A 166 -21.49 -2.70 1.98
C ASP A 166 -22.31 -2.51 3.26
N VAL A 167 -21.92 -3.28 4.27
CA VAL A 167 -22.62 -3.43 5.54
C VAL A 167 -21.70 -3.11 6.72
N THR A 168 -22.28 -2.89 7.90
CA THR A 168 -21.52 -2.74 9.14
C THR A 168 -21.36 -4.10 9.84
N GLU A 169 -20.85 -4.10 11.06
CA GLU A 169 -20.82 -5.28 11.92
C GLU A 169 -22.26 -5.66 12.32
N LEU A 170 -22.84 -6.63 11.62
CA LEU A 170 -24.18 -7.17 11.89
C LEU A 170 -24.10 -8.48 12.70
N PRO A 171 -25.15 -8.83 13.49
CA PRO A 171 -25.15 -10.03 14.33
C PRO A 171 -24.87 -11.34 13.58
N GLU A 172 -25.33 -11.46 12.34
CA GLU A 172 -25.12 -12.63 11.48
C GLU A 172 -23.75 -12.63 10.76
N LEU A 173 -23.03 -11.51 10.83
CA LEU A 173 -21.69 -11.35 10.29
C LEU A 173 -20.68 -11.59 11.42
N ASP A 174 -19.82 -10.61 11.71
CA ASP A 174 -18.80 -10.72 12.75
C ASP A 174 -18.39 -9.35 13.25
N ARG A 175 -17.59 -9.32 14.32
CA ARG A 175 -16.88 -8.13 14.78
C ARG A 175 -15.44 -8.18 14.30
N PHE A 176 -14.91 -7.06 13.82
CA PHE A 176 -13.65 -6.99 13.11
C PHE A 176 -12.44 -7.31 13.99
N PHE A 177 -12.43 -6.74 15.20
CA PHE A 177 -11.36 -6.91 16.18
C PHE A 177 -11.58 -8.13 17.08
N ASP A 178 -12.83 -8.46 17.42
CA ASP A 178 -13.16 -9.60 18.26
C ASP A 178 -14.01 -10.66 17.52
N PRO A 179 -13.47 -11.24 16.42
CA PRO A 179 -14.26 -12.13 15.58
C PRO A 179 -14.49 -13.47 16.26
N VAL A 180 -15.70 -14.00 16.12
CA VAL A 180 -16.09 -15.33 16.64
C VAL A 180 -16.73 -16.23 15.58
N GLY A 181 -16.99 -15.69 14.39
CA GLY A 181 -17.73 -16.36 13.32
C GLY A 181 -16.97 -16.40 11.99
N PRO A 182 -17.61 -15.99 10.87
CA PRO A 182 -17.06 -16.21 9.54
C PRO A 182 -15.74 -15.46 9.29
N LEU A 183 -15.51 -14.32 9.96
CA LEU A 183 -14.23 -13.61 9.82
C LEU A 183 -13.10 -14.34 10.54
N LEU A 184 -13.36 -14.90 11.73
CA LEU A 184 -12.38 -15.72 12.44
C LEU A 184 -12.00 -16.95 11.59
N GLU A 185 -12.99 -17.62 11.00
CA GLU A 185 -12.76 -18.77 10.13
C GLU A 185 -11.94 -18.40 8.88
N ALA A 186 -12.28 -17.29 8.22
CA ALA A 186 -11.51 -16.80 7.07
C ALA A 186 -10.04 -16.48 7.43
N LYS A 187 -9.80 -15.83 8.58
CA LYS A 187 -8.46 -15.54 9.10
C LYS A 187 -7.67 -16.82 9.41
N ARG A 188 -8.32 -17.86 9.99
CA ARG A 188 -7.70 -19.16 10.26
C ARG A 188 -7.33 -19.90 8.98
N GLN A 189 -8.23 -19.95 8.00
CA GLN A 189 -7.94 -20.55 6.69
C GLN A 189 -6.82 -19.81 5.96
N ALA A 190 -6.71 -18.50 6.13
CA ALA A 190 -5.58 -17.72 5.60
C ALA A 190 -4.28 -18.05 6.32
N ALA A 191 -4.28 -18.11 7.66
CA ALA A 191 -3.09 -18.48 8.43
C ALA A 191 -2.55 -19.86 8.02
N GLU A 192 -3.44 -20.85 7.87
CA GLU A 192 -3.07 -22.18 7.39
C GLU A 192 -2.47 -22.14 5.97
N LEU A 193 -3.14 -21.47 5.03
CA LEU A 193 -2.70 -21.40 3.64
C LEU A 193 -1.31 -20.75 3.51
N PHE A 194 -1.09 -19.65 4.24
CA PHE A 194 0.17 -18.91 4.18
C PHE A 194 1.25 -19.50 5.09
N GLY A 195 0.91 -20.46 5.97
CA GLY A 195 1.85 -21.07 6.92
C GLY A 195 2.20 -20.17 8.10
N ALA A 196 1.28 -19.29 8.49
CA ALA A 196 1.40 -18.40 9.64
C ALA A 196 0.77 -19.05 10.88
N LYS A 197 1.22 -18.62 12.06
CA LYS A 197 0.55 -19.01 13.31
C LYS A 197 -0.78 -18.28 13.50
N GLU A 198 -0.80 -17.00 13.10
CA GLU A 198 -2.00 -16.18 13.10
C GLU A 198 -1.95 -15.18 11.94
N THR A 199 -3.11 -14.76 11.46
CA THR A 199 -3.24 -13.81 10.36
C THR A 199 -4.32 -12.78 10.63
N TRP A 200 -4.00 -11.51 10.40
CA TRP A 200 -4.94 -10.40 10.44
C TRP A 200 -5.25 -9.93 9.01
N PHE A 201 -6.53 -9.69 8.75
CA PHE A 201 -6.98 -9.00 7.55
C PHE A 201 -6.90 -7.50 7.78
N LEU A 202 -6.32 -6.80 6.81
CA LEU A 202 -6.09 -5.37 6.87
C LEU A 202 -6.91 -4.64 5.81
N VAL A 203 -7.63 -3.62 6.25
CA VAL A 203 -8.36 -2.66 5.39
C VAL A 203 -7.69 -1.29 5.37
N GLY A 204 -6.57 -1.11 6.07
CA GLY A 204 -5.71 0.09 6.00
C GLY A 204 -4.47 -0.10 5.10
N GLY A 205 -4.47 -1.14 4.26
CA GLY A 205 -3.31 -1.56 3.49
C GLY A 205 -2.14 -2.07 4.33
N THR A 206 -1.09 -2.51 3.65
CA THR A 206 0.19 -2.92 4.26
C THR A 206 0.81 -1.78 5.06
N SER A 207 0.54 -0.52 4.70
CA SER A 207 0.94 0.66 5.47
C SER A 207 0.53 0.56 6.93
N CYS A 208 -0.73 0.20 7.20
CA CYS A 208 -1.23 0.01 8.56
C CYS A 208 -0.54 -1.17 9.26
N GLY A 209 -0.29 -2.28 8.55
CA GLY A 209 0.41 -3.43 9.10
C GLY A 209 1.86 -3.12 9.50
N ILE A 210 2.58 -2.37 8.68
CA ILE A 210 3.95 -1.90 8.98
C ILE A 210 3.95 -0.98 10.20
N GLN A 211 3.05 0.00 10.24
CA GLN A 211 2.93 0.92 11.37
C GLN A 211 2.61 0.17 12.67
N ALA A 212 1.66 -0.77 12.62
CA ALA A 212 1.29 -1.58 13.77
C ALA A 212 2.44 -2.48 14.25
N SER A 213 3.19 -3.07 13.32
CA SER A 213 4.34 -3.92 13.65
C SER A 213 5.42 -3.13 14.38
N ILE A 214 5.79 -1.95 13.86
CA ILE A 214 6.79 -1.08 14.50
C ILE A 214 6.30 -0.58 15.86
N LEU A 215 5.03 -0.20 15.98
CA LEU A 215 4.44 0.25 17.25
C LEU A 215 4.35 -0.88 18.30
N ALA A 216 4.17 -2.12 17.85
CA ALA A 216 4.11 -3.30 18.70
C ALA A 216 5.50 -3.74 19.18
N THR A 217 6.55 -3.58 18.36
CA THR A 217 7.91 -4.00 18.72
C THR A 217 8.69 -2.90 19.46
N CYS A 218 8.45 -1.63 19.14
CA CYS A 218 9.26 -0.52 19.65
C CYS A 218 8.54 0.31 20.72
N SER A 219 9.30 0.81 21.68
CA SER A 219 8.88 1.83 22.66
C SER A 219 9.60 3.16 22.38
N PRO A 220 9.14 4.30 22.93
CA PRO A 220 9.86 5.56 22.78
C PRO A 220 11.33 5.44 23.21
N GLY A 221 12.25 5.84 22.33
CA GLY A 221 13.70 5.74 22.55
C GLY A 221 14.35 4.40 22.21
N ASP A 222 13.58 3.34 21.97
CA ASP A 222 14.13 2.08 21.43
C ASP A 222 14.68 2.32 20.02
N THR A 223 15.74 1.62 19.65
CA THR A 223 16.33 1.67 18.30
C THR A 223 15.68 0.63 17.40
N ILE A 224 15.31 1.05 16.18
CA ILE A 224 14.88 0.16 15.10
C ILE A 224 15.87 0.25 13.95
N ILE A 225 16.35 -0.89 13.49
CA ILE A 225 17.23 -0.98 12.32
C ILE A 225 16.35 -1.19 11.08
N LEU A 226 16.53 -0.36 10.06
CA LEU A 226 15.73 -0.43 8.83
C LEU A 226 16.52 0.07 7.61
N PRO A 227 16.22 -0.40 6.39
CA PRO A 227 16.89 0.09 5.20
C PRO A 227 16.46 1.52 4.86
N ARG A 228 17.35 2.29 4.25
CA ARG A 228 17.09 3.69 3.87
C ARG A 228 16.01 3.82 2.79
N ASN A 229 15.79 2.76 2.02
CA ASN A 229 14.75 2.66 1.00
C ASN A 229 13.43 2.08 1.51
N ALA A 230 13.24 1.99 2.84
CA ALA A 230 11.97 1.56 3.42
C ALA A 230 10.81 2.47 2.98
N HIS A 231 9.62 1.88 2.86
CA HIS A 231 8.41 2.60 2.49
C HIS A 231 8.06 3.69 3.53
N VAL A 232 7.43 4.79 3.11
CA VAL A 232 7.04 5.92 3.98
C VAL A 232 6.24 5.52 5.22
N SER A 233 5.51 4.40 5.16
CA SER A 233 4.78 3.84 6.30
C SER A 233 5.70 3.36 7.43
N ALA A 234 6.92 2.92 7.12
CA ALA A 234 7.91 2.56 8.14
C ALA A 234 8.32 3.81 8.93
N THR A 235 8.60 4.92 8.24
CA THR A 235 8.88 6.21 8.90
C THR A 235 7.69 6.69 9.71
N ALA A 236 6.46 6.52 9.22
CA ALA A 236 5.26 6.80 10.01
C ALA A 236 5.18 5.94 11.29
N GLY A 237 5.53 4.65 11.22
CA GLY A 237 5.65 3.77 12.39
C GLY A 237 6.72 4.23 13.38
N VAL A 238 7.86 4.72 12.89
CA VAL A 238 8.92 5.35 13.72
C VAL A 238 8.38 6.60 14.42
N ILE A 239 7.65 7.46 13.71
CA ILE A 239 7.02 8.66 14.28
C ILE A 239 6.02 8.28 15.39
N PHE A 240 5.13 7.33 15.14
CA PHE A 240 4.11 6.91 16.11
C PHE A 240 4.71 6.27 17.36
N SER A 241 5.67 5.36 17.18
CA SER A 241 6.34 4.67 18.29
C SER A 241 7.28 5.58 19.08
N GLY A 242 7.86 6.61 18.45
CA GLY A 242 8.98 7.35 19.01
C GLY A 242 10.28 6.55 19.06
N ALA A 243 10.38 5.50 18.24
CA ALA A 243 11.62 4.79 18.03
C ALA A 243 12.67 5.70 17.37
N VAL A 244 13.94 5.38 17.57
CA VAL A 244 15.08 6.03 16.92
C VAL A 244 15.55 5.14 15.77
N PRO A 245 15.55 5.62 14.53
CA PRO A 245 15.98 4.80 13.39
C PRO A 245 17.51 4.70 13.31
N LYS A 246 18.03 3.49 13.09
CA LYS A 246 19.38 3.22 12.60
C LYS A 246 19.26 2.73 11.17
N TYR A 247 19.57 3.60 10.19
CA TYR A 247 19.40 3.26 8.79
C TYR A 247 20.57 2.44 8.25
N ILE A 248 20.25 1.49 7.37
CA ILE A 248 21.22 0.80 6.51
C ILE A 248 21.06 1.31 5.08
N ILE A 249 22.12 1.77 4.44
CA ILE A 249 22.09 2.11 3.02
C ILE A 249 22.12 0.81 2.20
N PRO A 250 21.10 0.52 1.38
CA PRO A 250 21.10 -0.66 0.51
C PRO A 250 22.22 -0.60 -0.54
N GLU A 251 22.67 -1.76 -1.01
CA GLU A 251 23.60 -1.81 -2.15
C GLU A 251 22.89 -1.29 -3.41
N ASN A 252 23.51 -0.38 -4.16
CA ASN A 252 22.97 0.16 -5.40
C ASN A 252 23.78 -0.35 -6.60
N ASN A 253 23.09 -0.64 -7.72
CA ASN A 253 23.76 -0.87 -8.99
C ASN A 253 23.64 0.35 -9.89
N CYS A 254 24.77 1.01 -10.15
CA CYS A 254 24.84 2.26 -10.91
C CYS A 254 24.47 2.11 -12.39
N ASP A 255 24.62 0.91 -12.98
CA ASP A 255 24.27 0.68 -14.38
C ASP A 255 22.76 0.68 -14.58
N TRP A 256 22.03 0.12 -13.61
CA TRP A 256 20.58 0.00 -13.62
C TRP A 256 19.85 1.14 -12.89
N ASP A 257 20.54 1.88 -12.02
CA ASP A 257 19.98 2.84 -11.06
C ASP A 257 18.91 2.18 -10.17
N ILE A 258 19.25 1.01 -9.61
CA ILE A 258 18.36 0.19 -8.79
C ILE A 258 19.05 -0.18 -7.48
N ALA A 259 18.38 0.15 -6.37
CA ALA A 259 18.76 -0.30 -5.05
C ALA A 259 18.28 -1.74 -4.80
N ALA A 260 19.18 -2.57 -4.29
CA ALA A 260 18.92 -3.92 -3.82
C ALA A 260 18.30 -3.91 -2.41
N GLY A 261 18.40 -5.05 -1.73
CA GLY A 261 18.07 -5.17 -0.31
C GLY A 261 19.26 -4.84 0.60
N ILE A 262 19.19 -5.34 1.83
CA ILE A 262 20.30 -5.28 2.79
C ILE A 262 20.90 -6.66 3.03
N THR A 263 22.18 -6.70 3.39
CA THR A 263 22.93 -7.94 3.63
C THR A 263 22.99 -8.30 5.12
N PRO A 264 23.22 -9.58 5.46
CA PRO A 264 23.43 -10.00 6.85
C PRO A 264 24.59 -9.28 7.54
N SER A 265 25.67 -8.98 6.82
CA SER A 265 26.81 -8.24 7.37
C SER A 265 26.45 -6.81 7.74
N GLN A 266 25.68 -6.11 6.91
CA GLN A 266 25.18 -4.76 7.22
C GLN A 266 24.28 -4.76 8.45
N VAL A 267 23.40 -5.77 8.59
CA VAL A 267 22.53 -5.92 9.78
C VAL A 267 23.38 -6.15 11.03
N LYS A 268 24.39 -7.03 10.95
CA LYS A 268 25.30 -7.32 12.07
C LYS A 268 26.01 -6.05 12.54
N THR A 269 26.62 -5.31 11.62
CA THR A 269 27.29 -4.04 11.93
C THR A 269 26.33 -3.04 12.59
N ALA A 270 25.12 -2.89 12.06
CA ALA A 270 24.13 -1.97 12.63
C ALA A 270 23.71 -2.35 14.06
N ILE A 271 23.59 -3.65 14.37
CA ILE A 271 23.30 -4.14 15.72
C ILE A 271 24.48 -3.84 16.65
N GLU A 272 25.70 -4.20 16.26
CA GLU A 272 26.91 -4.03 17.07
C GLU A 272 27.20 -2.55 17.37
N GLU A 273 27.09 -1.67 16.37
CA GLU A 273 27.21 -0.23 16.57
C GLU A 273 26.15 0.33 17.52
N SER A 274 24.90 -0.12 17.39
CA SER A 274 23.81 0.33 18.28
C SER A 274 24.10 -0.05 19.74
N TYR A 275 24.65 -1.25 19.99
CA TYR A 275 25.04 -1.65 21.34
C TYR A 275 26.26 -0.89 21.88
N LEU A 276 27.25 -0.59 21.03
CA LEU A 276 28.38 0.26 21.42
C LEU A 276 27.94 1.68 21.80
N GLU A 277 26.90 2.19 21.14
CA GLU A 277 26.24 3.47 21.46
C GLU A 277 25.34 3.39 22.71
N GLY A 278 25.24 2.23 23.37
CA GLY A 278 24.39 2.01 24.55
C GLY A 278 22.90 1.98 24.25
N ARG A 279 22.52 1.73 22.98
CA ARG A 279 21.13 1.74 22.53
C ARG A 279 20.54 0.33 22.51
N LYS A 280 19.29 0.20 22.93
CA LYS A 280 18.53 -1.05 22.85
C LYS A 280 17.92 -1.20 21.46
N VAL A 281 18.35 -2.21 20.70
CA VAL A 281 17.72 -2.59 19.44
C VAL A 281 16.45 -3.40 19.73
N ALA A 282 15.29 -2.88 19.33
CA ALA A 282 14.00 -3.52 19.58
C ALA A 282 13.48 -4.36 18.41
N ALA A 283 13.89 -4.05 17.18
CA ALA A 283 13.54 -4.82 15.98
C ALA A 283 14.52 -4.54 14.84
N VAL A 284 14.63 -5.51 13.94
CA VAL A 284 15.17 -5.32 12.58
C VAL A 284 14.01 -5.37 11.61
N PHE A 285 13.90 -4.34 10.75
CA PHE A 285 12.91 -4.24 9.69
C PHE A 285 13.59 -4.41 8.33
N VAL A 286 13.03 -5.25 7.46
CA VAL A 286 13.56 -5.51 6.11
C VAL A 286 12.44 -5.42 5.08
N THR A 287 12.69 -4.71 3.98
CA THR A 287 11.80 -4.77 2.80
C THR A 287 12.34 -5.86 1.87
N SER A 288 11.59 -6.95 1.71
CA SER A 288 11.97 -8.06 0.84
C SER A 288 10.72 -8.78 0.31
N PRO A 289 10.54 -8.87 -1.02
CA PRO A 289 11.43 -8.34 -2.05
C PRO A 289 11.39 -6.81 -2.14
N THR A 290 12.39 -6.21 -2.77
CA THR A 290 12.33 -4.80 -3.20
C THR A 290 11.21 -4.60 -4.24
N TYR A 291 10.91 -3.34 -4.59
CA TYR A 291 9.93 -3.05 -5.65
C TYR A 291 10.30 -3.74 -6.98
N ASN A 292 11.60 -3.78 -7.30
CA ASN A 292 12.14 -4.45 -8.48
C ASN A 292 12.17 -5.98 -8.36
N GLY A 293 11.79 -6.56 -7.22
CA GLY A 293 11.73 -8.01 -7.03
C GLY A 293 13.01 -8.63 -6.47
N ILE A 294 14.02 -7.85 -6.08
CA ILE A 294 15.28 -8.37 -5.53
C ILE A 294 15.05 -8.83 -4.09
N CYS A 295 15.52 -10.02 -3.73
CA CYS A 295 15.27 -10.61 -2.40
C CYS A 295 16.52 -10.56 -1.51
N SER A 296 16.34 -10.17 -0.25
CA SER A 296 17.37 -10.31 0.79
C SER A 296 17.47 -11.76 1.27
N LYS A 297 18.64 -12.12 1.83
CA LYS A 297 18.89 -13.44 2.45
C LYS A 297 18.24 -13.51 3.84
N LEU A 298 16.90 -13.57 3.88
CA LEU A 298 16.14 -13.46 5.12
C LEU A 298 16.46 -14.59 6.12
N SER A 299 16.76 -15.81 5.65
CA SER A 299 17.15 -16.90 6.56
C SER A 299 18.40 -16.54 7.37
N GLU A 300 19.44 -15.99 6.74
CA GLU A 300 20.66 -15.58 7.43
C GLU A 300 20.41 -14.38 8.37
N ILE A 301 19.60 -13.42 7.94
CA ILE A 301 19.22 -12.25 8.75
C ILE A 301 18.40 -12.68 9.97
N SER A 302 17.45 -13.59 9.80
CA SER A 302 16.60 -14.13 10.88
C SER A 302 17.45 -14.82 11.95
N HIS A 303 18.31 -15.75 11.56
CA HIS A 303 19.22 -16.43 12.49
C HIS A 303 20.11 -15.44 13.26
N LEU A 304 20.64 -14.42 12.57
CA LEU A 304 21.42 -13.36 13.19
C LEU A 304 20.58 -12.58 14.21
N CYS A 305 19.38 -12.11 13.85
CA CYS A 305 18.51 -11.34 14.75
C CYS A 305 18.15 -12.16 16.00
N HIS A 306 17.77 -13.43 15.82
CA HIS A 306 17.41 -14.33 16.91
C HIS A 306 18.59 -14.64 17.85
N SER A 307 19.83 -14.68 17.34
CA SER A 307 21.03 -14.82 18.20
C SER A 307 21.23 -13.66 19.18
N TYR A 308 20.65 -12.49 18.89
CA TYR A 308 20.60 -11.32 19.76
C TYR A 308 19.26 -11.14 20.49
N GLY A 309 18.30 -12.06 20.30
CA GLY A 309 16.94 -11.95 20.85
C GLY A 309 16.12 -10.82 20.23
N ILE A 310 16.46 -10.37 19.02
CA ILE A 310 15.77 -9.29 18.30
C ILE A 310 14.78 -9.91 17.31
N PRO A 311 13.52 -9.45 17.24
CA PRO A 311 12.57 -9.90 16.24
C PRO A 311 12.87 -9.33 14.84
N LEU A 312 12.58 -10.13 13.82
CA LEU A 312 12.65 -9.73 12.40
C LEU A 312 11.24 -9.43 11.86
N VAL A 313 11.03 -8.16 11.46
CA VAL A 313 9.81 -7.70 10.78
C VAL A 313 10.10 -7.54 9.29
N VAL A 314 9.33 -8.20 8.43
CA VAL A 314 9.52 -8.13 6.97
C VAL A 314 8.33 -7.48 6.28
N ASP A 315 8.59 -6.38 5.59
CA ASP A 315 7.70 -5.84 4.58
C ASP A 315 7.83 -6.67 3.31
N GLU A 316 6.92 -7.64 3.18
CA GLU A 316 6.76 -8.54 2.03
C GLU A 316 5.59 -8.05 1.14
N ALA A 317 5.39 -6.74 1.06
CA ALA A 317 4.30 -6.14 0.29
C ALA A 317 4.24 -6.64 -1.17
N HIS A 318 5.40 -6.96 -1.74
CA HIS A 318 5.56 -7.38 -3.14
C HIS A 318 5.80 -8.90 -3.29
N GLY A 319 5.73 -9.69 -2.22
CA GLY A 319 6.07 -11.13 -2.22
C GLY A 319 4.92 -12.08 -1.86
N ALA A 320 3.68 -11.60 -1.75
CA ALA A 320 2.53 -12.42 -1.30
C ALA A 320 2.24 -13.66 -2.17
N HIS A 321 2.72 -13.68 -3.42
CA HIS A 321 2.55 -14.79 -4.36
C HIS A 321 3.62 -15.90 -4.25
N PHE A 322 4.67 -15.70 -3.44
CA PHE A 322 5.85 -16.56 -3.42
C PHE A 322 5.57 -18.02 -3.06
N LYS A 323 4.61 -18.27 -2.17
CA LYS A 323 4.23 -19.64 -1.77
C LYS A 323 3.60 -20.48 -2.88
N PHE A 324 3.13 -19.85 -3.96
CA PHE A 324 2.19 -20.46 -4.88
C PHE A 324 2.80 -20.95 -6.21
N HIS A 325 4.12 -21.11 -6.26
CA HIS A 325 4.84 -21.76 -7.36
C HIS A 325 6.30 -22.06 -6.99
N SER A 326 6.83 -23.22 -7.39
CA SER A 326 8.18 -23.67 -7.01
C SER A 326 9.34 -22.84 -7.57
N ALA A 327 9.13 -22.14 -8.69
CA ALA A 327 10.12 -21.21 -9.25
C ALA A 327 10.19 -19.84 -8.54
N MET A 328 9.32 -19.58 -7.56
CA MET A 328 9.35 -18.34 -6.79
C MET A 328 10.38 -18.44 -5.65
N PRO A 329 10.84 -17.29 -5.12
CA PRO A 329 11.58 -17.26 -3.86
C PRO A 329 10.77 -17.86 -2.70
N ASN A 330 11.46 -18.27 -1.63
CA ASN A 330 10.79 -18.63 -0.37
C ASN A 330 10.13 -17.41 0.26
N THR A 331 9.00 -17.60 0.94
CA THR A 331 8.34 -16.52 1.69
C THR A 331 9.18 -16.04 2.88
N ALA A 332 8.89 -14.85 3.40
CA ALA A 332 9.53 -14.32 4.61
C ALA A 332 9.32 -15.25 5.83
N LEU A 333 8.11 -15.81 5.98
CA LEU A 333 7.79 -16.73 7.08
C LEU A 333 8.59 -18.04 6.98
N GLU A 334 8.71 -18.62 5.78
CA GLU A 334 9.53 -19.83 5.56
C GLU A 334 11.03 -19.58 5.81
N GLN A 335 11.45 -18.32 5.74
CA GLN A 335 12.81 -17.88 6.05
C GLN A 335 12.99 -17.41 7.50
N GLY A 336 11.99 -17.60 8.37
CA GLY A 336 12.11 -17.34 9.80
C GLY A 336 11.80 -15.91 10.25
N ALA A 337 11.09 -15.12 9.44
CA ALA A 337 10.57 -13.83 9.91
C ALA A 337 9.51 -14.02 11.00
N ASP A 338 9.52 -13.13 12.02
CA ASP A 338 8.52 -13.13 13.09
C ASP A 338 7.22 -12.45 12.64
N ILE A 339 7.31 -11.42 11.79
CA ILE A 339 6.17 -10.82 11.09
C ILE A 339 6.46 -10.73 9.60
N ALA A 340 5.47 -11.06 8.77
CA ALA A 340 5.43 -10.73 7.36
C ALA A 340 4.17 -9.93 7.04
N ILE A 341 4.31 -8.74 6.44
CA ILE A 341 3.18 -7.91 6.00
C ILE A 341 3.11 -7.91 4.48
N GLN A 342 1.96 -8.31 3.92
CA GLN A 342 1.79 -8.58 2.50
C GLN A 342 0.68 -7.73 1.89
N SER A 343 0.94 -7.13 0.72
CA SER A 343 -0.10 -6.43 -0.04
C SER A 343 -0.79 -7.42 -0.97
N THR A 344 -1.88 -8.04 -0.49
CA THR A 344 -2.66 -9.00 -1.28
C THR A 344 -3.10 -8.38 -2.61
N HIS A 345 -3.51 -7.12 -2.63
CA HIS A 345 -3.96 -6.45 -3.86
C HIS A 345 -2.85 -6.14 -4.89
N LYS A 346 -1.56 -6.15 -4.50
CA LYS A 346 -0.47 -5.80 -5.43
C LYS A 346 -0.11 -6.96 -6.35
N VAL A 347 -0.07 -8.17 -5.81
CA VAL A 347 0.46 -9.35 -6.51
C VAL A 347 -0.50 -10.55 -6.52
N LEU A 348 -1.57 -10.49 -5.73
CA LEU A 348 -2.68 -11.45 -5.76
C LEU A 348 -3.94 -10.76 -6.32
N THR A 349 -5.13 -11.24 -5.97
CA THR A 349 -6.39 -10.92 -6.66
C THR A 349 -7.43 -10.19 -5.80
N SER A 350 -7.03 -9.64 -4.65
CA SER A 350 -7.92 -8.88 -3.79
C SER A 350 -8.02 -7.40 -4.22
N LEU A 351 -8.99 -6.67 -3.69
CA LEU A 351 -9.23 -5.26 -4.04
C LEU A 351 -8.13 -4.36 -3.46
N THR A 352 -7.76 -3.29 -4.18
CA THR A 352 -6.84 -2.24 -3.70
C THR A 352 -7.19 -1.82 -2.27
N GLN A 353 -6.17 -1.50 -1.47
CA GLN A 353 -6.25 -1.21 -0.02
C GLN A 353 -6.30 -2.47 0.88
N SER A 354 -6.68 -3.64 0.36
CA SER A 354 -6.69 -4.86 1.17
C SER A 354 -5.30 -5.50 1.31
N SER A 355 -4.99 -6.02 2.50
CA SER A 355 -3.69 -6.61 2.85
C SER A 355 -3.85 -7.67 3.94
N MET A 356 -2.82 -8.49 4.15
CA MET A 356 -2.73 -9.42 5.27
C MET A 356 -1.44 -9.18 6.06
N LEU A 357 -1.53 -9.33 7.38
CA LEU A 357 -0.37 -9.42 8.27
C LEU A 357 -0.33 -10.81 8.85
N HIS A 358 0.84 -11.43 8.80
CA HIS A 358 1.10 -12.76 9.30
C HIS A 358 2.11 -12.69 10.42
N ILE A 359 1.88 -13.46 11.48
CA ILE A 359 2.87 -13.65 12.56
C ILE A 359 3.31 -15.11 12.62
N SER A 360 4.59 -15.30 12.90
CA SER A 360 5.20 -16.57 13.26
C SER A 360 6.03 -16.40 14.54
N GLY A 361 6.37 -17.50 15.19
CA GLY A 361 7.18 -17.48 16.42
C GLY A 361 6.48 -16.90 17.66
N GLU A 362 7.28 -16.68 18.70
CA GLU A 362 6.84 -16.24 20.05
C GLU A 362 7.55 -14.98 20.56
N ILE A 363 8.50 -14.39 19.80
CA ILE A 363 9.28 -13.24 20.28
C ILE A 363 8.39 -11.99 20.45
N ILE A 364 7.40 -11.84 19.56
CA ILE A 364 6.51 -10.67 19.54
C ILE A 364 5.22 -10.96 20.32
N ASP A 365 4.86 -10.02 21.19
CA ASP A 365 3.58 -10.03 21.91
C ASP A 365 2.39 -9.81 20.96
N ARG A 366 1.62 -10.89 20.74
CA ARG A 366 0.44 -10.90 19.86
C ARG A 366 -0.68 -9.99 20.36
N GLU A 367 -0.89 -9.91 21.66
CA GLU A 367 -1.93 -9.07 22.26
C GLU A 367 -1.59 -7.59 22.08
N ARG A 368 -0.30 -7.24 22.23
CA ARG A 368 0.18 -5.90 21.92
C ARG A 368 0.01 -5.57 20.44
N LEU A 369 0.39 -6.46 19.55
CA LEU A 369 0.21 -6.27 18.10
C LEU A 369 -1.28 -6.09 17.73
N HIS A 370 -2.16 -6.91 18.29
CA HIS A 370 -3.60 -6.81 18.10
C HIS A 370 -4.14 -5.43 18.54
N LYS A 371 -3.73 -4.91 19.70
CA LYS A 371 -4.09 -3.57 20.18
C LYS A 371 -3.55 -2.44 19.29
N CYS A 372 -2.34 -2.60 18.74
CA CYS A 372 -1.78 -1.66 17.78
C CYS A 372 -2.58 -1.63 16.48
N LEU A 373 -2.98 -2.80 15.97
CA LEU A 373 -3.87 -2.90 14.80
C LEU A 373 -5.25 -2.28 15.07
N HIS A 374 -5.80 -2.45 16.28
CA HIS A 374 -7.05 -1.81 16.67
C HIS A 374 -6.94 -0.28 16.68
N THR A 375 -5.83 0.26 17.19
CA THR A 375 -5.59 1.72 17.21
C THR A 375 -5.51 2.32 15.81
N LEU A 376 -4.96 1.59 14.83
CA LEU A 376 -4.62 2.13 13.51
C LEU A 376 -5.66 1.85 12.42
N GLN A 377 -6.49 0.82 12.59
CA GLN A 377 -7.54 0.49 11.63
C GLN A 377 -8.87 1.18 11.96
N THR A 378 -9.73 1.29 10.95
CA THR A 378 -11.08 1.82 11.12
C THR A 378 -11.93 0.93 12.04
N THR A 379 -12.79 1.57 12.84
CA THR A 379 -13.85 0.91 13.63
C THR A 379 -15.06 0.50 12.78
N SER A 380 -15.07 0.83 11.49
CA SER A 380 -16.08 0.44 10.52
C SER A 380 -15.37 -0.08 9.26
N PRO A 381 -14.92 -1.35 9.26
CA PRO A 381 -14.18 -1.90 8.14
C PRO A 381 -15.09 -2.05 6.91
N ASN A 382 -14.51 -1.91 5.73
CA ASN A 382 -15.21 -2.19 4.50
C ASN A 382 -15.29 -3.71 4.28
N TRP A 383 -16.50 -4.28 4.31
CA TRP A 383 -16.72 -5.71 4.19
C TRP A 383 -16.42 -6.27 2.79
N LEU A 384 -16.50 -5.46 1.74
CA LEU A 384 -16.08 -5.85 0.39
C LEU A 384 -14.56 -6.09 0.34
N LEU A 385 -13.77 -5.27 1.04
CA LEU A 385 -12.32 -5.50 1.15
C LEU A 385 -12.02 -6.80 1.90
N LEU A 386 -12.68 -7.05 3.04
CA LEU A 386 -12.50 -8.29 3.81
C LEU A 386 -12.91 -9.53 3.00
N ALA A 387 -14.06 -9.46 2.33
CA ALA A 387 -14.54 -10.55 1.47
C ALA A 387 -13.61 -10.78 0.28
N SER A 388 -13.01 -9.73 -0.29
CA SER A 388 -12.02 -9.88 -1.37
C SER A 388 -10.76 -10.61 -0.92
N LEU A 389 -10.33 -10.43 0.33
CA LEU A 389 -9.20 -11.15 0.92
C LEU A 389 -9.50 -12.64 1.08
N ASP A 390 -10.67 -12.98 1.64
CA ASP A 390 -11.10 -14.37 1.78
C ASP A 390 -11.33 -15.05 0.43
N ALA A 391 -11.93 -14.35 -0.53
CA ALA A 391 -12.10 -14.85 -1.89
C ALA A 391 -10.77 -15.10 -2.61
N ALA A 392 -9.80 -14.18 -2.49
CA ALA A 392 -8.46 -14.36 -3.05
C ALA A 392 -7.73 -15.55 -2.41
N ARG A 393 -7.77 -15.67 -1.08
CA ARG A 393 -7.25 -16.83 -0.35
C ARG A 393 -7.91 -18.13 -0.80
N HIS A 394 -9.23 -18.14 -0.95
CA HIS A 394 -9.95 -19.32 -1.42
C HIS A 394 -9.55 -19.71 -2.84
N GLN A 395 -9.41 -18.74 -3.75
CA GLN A 395 -8.93 -18.97 -5.11
C GLN A 395 -7.56 -19.66 -5.11
N LEU A 396 -6.64 -19.18 -4.29
CA LEU A 396 -5.30 -19.75 -4.14
C LEU A 396 -5.33 -21.18 -3.59
N SER A 397 -6.20 -21.44 -2.61
CA SER A 397 -6.32 -22.78 -1.99
C SER A 397 -6.78 -23.88 -2.95
N LYS A 398 -7.42 -23.53 -4.08
CA LYS A 398 -7.89 -24.53 -5.06
C LYS A 398 -6.77 -25.18 -5.84
N ASN A 399 -5.71 -24.43 -6.17
CA ASN A 399 -4.59 -24.89 -7.00
C ASN A 399 -3.26 -24.27 -6.52
N PRO A 400 -2.87 -24.49 -5.25
CA PRO A 400 -1.81 -23.71 -4.61
C PRO A 400 -0.46 -23.83 -5.32
N THR A 401 -0.14 -24.96 -5.96
CA THR A 401 1.16 -25.16 -6.61
C THR A 401 1.21 -24.73 -8.07
N ASN A 402 0.05 -24.58 -8.73
CA ASN A 402 -0.05 -24.48 -10.19
C ASN A 402 -0.68 -23.18 -10.67
N ILE A 403 -1.31 -22.40 -9.78
CA ILE A 403 -2.09 -21.23 -10.16
C ILE A 403 -1.26 -20.19 -10.93
N PHE A 404 0.04 -20.09 -10.65
CA PHE A 404 0.96 -19.17 -11.32
C PHE A 404 1.72 -19.75 -12.52
N ASN A 405 1.55 -21.03 -12.89
CA ASN A 405 2.29 -21.66 -14.00
C ASN A 405 2.24 -20.81 -15.26
N LYS A 406 1.04 -20.33 -15.62
CA LYS A 406 0.85 -19.53 -16.84
C LYS A 406 1.57 -18.18 -16.77
N ALA A 407 1.55 -17.50 -15.62
CA ALA A 407 2.23 -16.22 -15.45
C ALA A 407 3.75 -16.40 -15.55
N VAL A 408 4.29 -17.46 -14.93
CA VAL A 408 5.72 -17.79 -14.97
C VAL A 408 6.16 -18.16 -16.39
N GLU A 409 5.40 -18.99 -17.11
CA GLU A 409 5.65 -19.30 -18.53
C GLU A 409 5.70 -18.04 -19.39
N LEU A 410 4.71 -17.15 -19.24
CA LEU A 410 4.62 -15.91 -20.01
C LEU A 410 5.77 -14.94 -19.67
N ALA A 411 6.16 -14.87 -18.40
CA ALA A 411 7.31 -14.07 -17.98
C ALA A 411 8.62 -14.61 -18.58
N ALA A 412 8.83 -15.93 -18.56
CA ALA A 412 9.98 -16.58 -19.16
C ALA A 412 10.03 -16.41 -20.70
N GLU A 413 8.88 -16.55 -21.37
CA GLU A 413 8.72 -16.27 -22.79
C GLU A 413 9.09 -14.81 -23.11
N ALA A 414 8.54 -13.85 -22.34
CA ALA A 414 8.84 -12.44 -22.50
C ALA A 414 10.34 -12.15 -22.33
N LYS A 415 10.97 -12.63 -21.24
CA LYS A 415 12.42 -12.46 -21.01
C LYS A 415 13.24 -12.97 -22.21
N THR A 416 12.92 -14.16 -22.71
CA THR A 416 13.62 -14.78 -23.84
C THR A 416 13.45 -14.00 -25.15
N LEU A 417 12.25 -13.48 -25.42
CA LEU A 417 11.98 -12.69 -26.62
C LEU A 417 12.62 -11.30 -26.56
N ILE A 418 12.61 -10.67 -25.38
CA ILE A 418 13.15 -9.32 -25.17
C ILE A 418 14.68 -9.33 -25.23
N ASN A 419 15.34 -10.34 -24.66
CA ASN A 419 16.80 -10.49 -24.72
C ASN A 419 17.37 -10.63 -26.14
N LYS A 420 16.52 -10.89 -27.14
CA LYS A 420 16.91 -10.96 -28.56
C LYS A 420 16.82 -9.62 -29.27
N ILE A 421 16.34 -8.56 -28.62
CA ILE A 421 16.14 -7.24 -29.21
C ILE A 421 17.42 -6.41 -29.02
N PRO A 422 18.07 -5.94 -30.10
CA PRO A 422 19.29 -5.13 -30.00
C PRO A 422 19.12 -3.88 -29.14
N GLY A 423 20.12 -3.57 -28.32
CA GLY A 423 20.14 -2.39 -27.46
C GLY A 423 19.17 -2.42 -26.27
N ILE A 424 18.50 -3.55 -26.03
CA ILE A 424 17.63 -3.75 -24.87
C ILE A 424 18.25 -4.82 -23.98
N SER A 425 18.35 -4.51 -22.69
CA SER A 425 18.86 -5.43 -21.66
C SER A 425 17.74 -5.85 -20.72
N VAL A 426 17.76 -7.10 -20.23
CA VAL A 426 16.92 -7.57 -19.13
C VAL A 426 17.79 -7.81 -17.91
N LEU A 427 17.36 -7.33 -16.73
CA LEU A 427 18.13 -7.47 -15.51
C LEU A 427 18.30 -8.94 -15.12
N ASP A 428 19.54 -9.32 -14.83
CA ASP A 428 19.92 -10.64 -14.33
C ASP A 428 20.67 -10.52 -12.97
N PRO A 429 19.98 -10.74 -11.83
CA PRO A 429 20.53 -10.46 -10.50
C PRO A 429 21.88 -11.13 -10.17
N PRO A 430 22.14 -12.41 -10.50
CA PRO A 430 23.44 -13.03 -10.22
C PRO A 430 24.64 -12.28 -10.85
N ILE A 431 24.42 -11.56 -11.95
CA ILE A 431 25.46 -10.78 -12.64
C ILE A 431 25.62 -9.39 -12.00
N PHE A 432 24.50 -8.71 -11.74
CA PHE A 432 24.50 -7.30 -11.34
C PHE A 432 24.40 -7.07 -9.83
N PHE A 433 24.00 -8.09 -9.07
CA PHE A 433 23.80 -8.09 -7.62
C PHE A 433 24.26 -9.43 -7.02
N PRO A 434 25.58 -9.71 -6.97
CA PRO A 434 26.10 -11.01 -6.54
C PRO A 434 25.73 -11.39 -5.09
N ASN A 435 25.51 -10.39 -4.22
CA ASN A 435 25.04 -10.59 -2.85
C ASN A 435 23.54 -10.92 -2.76
N PHE A 436 22.78 -10.72 -3.84
CA PHE A 436 21.33 -10.89 -3.94
C PHE A 436 20.94 -11.72 -5.18
N PRO A 437 21.33 -13.01 -5.24
CA PRO A 437 21.11 -13.84 -6.43
C PRO A 437 19.64 -14.21 -6.66
N THR A 438 18.77 -14.00 -5.67
CA THR A 438 17.35 -14.40 -5.71
C THR A 438 16.46 -13.22 -6.07
N MET A 439 15.53 -13.45 -7.01
CA MET A 439 14.61 -12.43 -7.48
C MET A 439 13.26 -13.03 -7.89
N ASP A 440 12.19 -12.25 -7.73
CA ASP A 440 10.87 -12.58 -8.23
C ASP A 440 10.87 -12.77 -9.76
N PRO A 441 10.56 -13.97 -10.28
CA PRO A 441 10.55 -14.23 -11.72
C PRO A 441 9.46 -13.44 -12.46
N LEU A 442 8.42 -12.97 -11.78
CA LEU A 442 7.33 -12.18 -12.35
C LEU A 442 7.62 -10.67 -12.38
N ARG A 443 8.80 -10.26 -11.91
CA ARG A 443 9.35 -8.92 -12.11
C ARG A 443 10.34 -8.96 -13.27
N ILE A 444 10.04 -8.22 -14.34
CA ILE A 444 10.95 -8.04 -15.48
C ILE A 444 11.39 -6.59 -15.52
N ILE A 445 12.69 -6.36 -15.34
CA ILE A 445 13.28 -5.03 -15.50
C ILE A 445 13.93 -4.97 -16.87
N ILE A 446 13.59 -3.93 -17.62
CA ILE A 446 14.10 -3.68 -18.95
C ILE A 446 14.95 -2.42 -18.92
N GLY A 447 16.20 -2.56 -19.35
CA GLY A 447 17.20 -1.52 -19.46
C GLY A 447 17.33 -1.04 -20.90
N VAL A 448 17.33 0.27 -21.11
CA VAL A 448 17.36 0.87 -22.45
C VAL A 448 18.39 1.98 -22.61
N TRP A 449 19.30 2.14 -21.66
CA TRP A 449 20.40 3.09 -21.75
C TRP A 449 21.31 2.82 -22.96
N GLN A 450 21.37 1.56 -23.43
CA GLN A 450 22.07 1.20 -24.66
C GLN A 450 21.40 1.77 -25.92
N LEU A 451 20.13 2.21 -25.86
CA LEU A 451 19.45 2.98 -26.92
C LEU A 451 19.63 4.50 -26.75
N GLY A 452 20.39 4.94 -25.73
CA GLY A 452 20.53 6.35 -25.39
C GLY A 452 19.24 6.99 -24.86
N LEU A 453 18.33 6.18 -24.32
CA LEU A 453 17.06 6.61 -23.74
C LEU A 453 17.03 6.42 -22.21
N SER A 454 16.28 7.29 -21.55
CA SER A 454 15.85 7.11 -20.16
C SER A 454 14.61 6.21 -20.06
N GLY A 455 14.33 5.71 -18.85
CA GLY A 455 13.08 4.99 -18.56
C GLY A 455 11.83 5.85 -18.80
N PHE A 456 11.90 7.16 -18.55
CA PHE A 456 10.81 8.11 -18.78
C PHE A 456 10.48 8.26 -20.27
N GLU A 457 11.50 8.35 -21.13
CA GLU A 457 11.32 8.47 -22.58
C GLU A 457 10.70 7.21 -23.18
N ILE A 458 11.20 6.02 -22.82
CA ILE A 458 10.61 4.77 -23.31
C ILE A 458 9.18 4.58 -22.83
N ASN A 459 8.87 4.93 -21.57
CA ASN A 459 7.51 4.86 -21.05
C ASN A 459 6.54 5.68 -21.92
N ASN A 460 6.89 6.91 -22.26
CA ASN A 460 6.08 7.78 -23.11
C ASN A 460 5.87 7.18 -24.52
N ILE A 461 6.91 6.57 -25.11
CA ILE A 461 6.83 5.92 -26.43
C ILE A 461 5.97 4.67 -26.38
N LEU A 462 6.20 3.78 -25.41
CA LEU A 462 5.43 2.56 -25.22
C LEU A 462 3.95 2.85 -24.94
N TYR A 463 3.66 3.88 -24.15
CA TYR A 463 2.29 4.31 -23.88
C TYR A 463 1.61 4.87 -25.14
N LYS A 464 2.23 5.83 -25.83
CA LYS A 464 1.60 6.50 -26.99
C LYS A 464 1.46 5.59 -28.20
N SER A 465 2.49 4.84 -28.54
CA SER A 465 2.50 4.04 -29.77
C SER A 465 1.88 2.66 -29.56
N HIS A 466 1.97 2.13 -28.34
CA HIS A 466 1.61 0.74 -28.07
C HIS A 466 0.72 0.58 -26.85
N GLY A 467 0.22 1.63 -26.18
CA GLY A 467 -0.67 1.54 -25.00
C GLY A 467 -0.20 0.57 -23.93
N ILE A 468 1.12 0.49 -23.72
CA ILE A 468 1.75 -0.30 -22.65
C ILE A 468 2.09 0.66 -21.51
N VAL A 469 1.68 0.29 -20.30
CA VAL A 469 1.96 1.04 -19.08
C VAL A 469 2.83 0.15 -18.18
N PRO A 470 4.13 0.46 -18.02
CA PRO A 470 4.99 -0.14 -17.02
C PRO A 470 4.53 0.20 -15.60
N GLU A 471 4.89 -0.64 -14.66
CA GLU A 471 4.56 -0.44 -13.24
C GLU A 471 5.45 0.63 -12.60
N LEU A 472 6.77 0.53 -12.82
CA LEU A 472 7.76 1.42 -12.25
C LEU A 472 8.69 1.91 -13.37
N ILE A 473 8.95 3.22 -13.35
CA ILE A 473 9.78 3.93 -14.32
C ILE A 473 10.97 4.51 -13.57
N GLY A 474 12.16 4.00 -13.84
CA GLY A 474 13.42 4.54 -13.34
C GLY A 474 14.08 5.47 -14.34
N THR A 475 15.23 6.03 -13.97
CA THR A 475 16.02 6.89 -14.87
C THR A 475 16.58 6.11 -16.06
N ARG A 476 16.90 4.82 -15.87
CA ARG A 476 17.55 3.95 -16.86
C ARG A 476 16.75 2.72 -17.27
N SER A 477 15.71 2.39 -16.51
CA SER A 477 14.98 1.15 -16.67
C SER A 477 13.48 1.32 -16.46
N ILE A 478 12.72 0.34 -16.93
CA ILE A 478 11.31 0.17 -16.58
C ILE A 478 11.11 -1.19 -15.96
N THR A 479 10.22 -1.30 -14.98
CA THR A 479 9.84 -2.56 -14.35
C THR A 479 8.43 -2.94 -14.76
N LEU A 480 8.28 -4.19 -15.17
CA LEU A 480 7.03 -4.81 -15.58
C LEU A 480 6.64 -5.89 -14.59
N VAL A 481 5.33 -6.02 -14.42
CA VAL A 481 4.71 -6.95 -13.47
C VAL A 481 3.87 -7.95 -14.22
N PHE A 482 4.18 -9.22 -13.99
CA PHE A 482 3.38 -10.34 -14.46
C PHE A 482 2.51 -10.82 -13.31
N SER A 483 1.25 -11.18 -13.60
CA SER A 483 0.31 -11.67 -12.60
C SER A 483 -0.62 -12.72 -13.22
N LEU A 484 -1.56 -13.24 -12.44
CA LEU A 484 -2.60 -14.17 -12.91
C LEU A 484 -3.44 -13.57 -14.07
N GLY A 485 -3.54 -12.25 -14.14
CA GLY A 485 -4.26 -11.54 -15.19
C GLY A 485 -3.46 -11.33 -16.49
N THR A 486 -2.18 -11.66 -16.51
CA THR A 486 -1.33 -11.46 -17.70
C THR A 486 -1.68 -12.44 -18.81
N LYS A 487 -1.88 -11.93 -20.02
CA LYS A 487 -2.27 -12.71 -21.21
C LYS A 487 -1.16 -12.72 -22.25
N ARG A 488 -1.19 -13.71 -23.15
CA ARG A 488 -0.17 -13.84 -24.22
C ARG A 488 -0.15 -12.65 -25.18
N ASN A 489 -1.31 -12.07 -25.49
CA ASN A 489 -1.38 -10.87 -26.33
C ASN A 489 -0.71 -9.65 -25.66
N HIS A 490 -0.68 -9.58 -24.32
CA HIS A 490 0.08 -8.52 -23.61
C HIS A 490 1.58 -8.69 -23.88
N VAL A 491 2.11 -9.91 -23.81
CA VAL A 491 3.51 -10.22 -24.12
C VAL A 491 3.85 -9.91 -25.57
N GLN A 492 2.99 -10.31 -26.51
CA GLN A 492 3.18 -10.02 -27.93
C GLN A 492 3.22 -8.51 -28.21
N ARG A 493 2.29 -7.75 -27.61
CA ARG A 493 2.23 -6.29 -27.74
C ARG A 493 3.49 -5.63 -27.15
N LEU A 494 3.95 -6.09 -25.99
CA LEU A 494 5.18 -5.64 -25.36
C LEU A 494 6.40 -5.86 -26.26
N VAL A 495 6.60 -7.09 -26.73
CA VAL A 495 7.73 -7.44 -27.59
C VAL A 495 7.69 -6.66 -28.91
N ALA A 496 6.51 -6.48 -29.51
CA ALA A 496 6.35 -5.68 -30.71
C ALA A 496 6.72 -4.20 -30.47
N GLY A 497 6.27 -3.62 -29.37
CA GLY A 497 6.59 -2.24 -29.02
C GLY A 497 8.08 -1.99 -28.77
N LEU A 498 8.75 -2.93 -28.09
CA LEU A 498 10.19 -2.86 -27.85
C LEU A 498 11.00 -3.08 -29.13
N LYS A 499 10.57 -3.98 -30.03
CA LYS A 499 11.21 -4.15 -31.35
C LYS A 499 11.10 -2.90 -32.20
N HIS A 500 9.89 -2.34 -32.31
CA HIS A 500 9.67 -1.09 -33.05
C HIS A 500 10.57 0.05 -32.53
N LEU A 501 10.73 0.16 -31.21
CA LEU A 501 11.64 1.12 -30.58
C LEU A 501 13.10 0.87 -30.97
N SER A 502 13.57 -0.36 -30.83
CA SER A 502 14.92 -0.76 -31.22
C SER A 502 15.20 -0.47 -32.68
N ASP A 503 14.34 -0.92 -33.59
CA ASP A 503 14.51 -0.75 -35.04
C ASP A 503 14.56 0.74 -35.45
N SER A 504 13.82 1.60 -34.74
CA SER A 504 13.78 3.03 -35.02
C SER A 504 15.01 3.79 -34.52
N LEU A 505 15.66 3.35 -33.44
CA LEU A 505 16.66 4.15 -32.72
C LEU A 505 18.05 3.52 -32.67
N PHE A 506 18.14 2.19 -32.69
CA PHE A 506 19.41 1.47 -32.66
C PHE A 506 20.32 1.82 -33.85
N PRO A 507 19.81 1.97 -35.10
CA PRO A 507 20.65 2.35 -36.24
C PRO A 507 21.13 3.80 -36.23
N LEU A 508 20.50 4.66 -35.41
CA LEU A 508 20.68 6.11 -35.44
C LEU A 508 21.67 6.64 -34.39
N GLN A 509 22.56 5.82 -33.84
CA GLN A 509 23.46 6.28 -32.78
C GLN A 509 24.73 6.97 -33.32
N PRO A 510 24.84 8.31 -33.31
CA PRO A 510 26.11 8.95 -33.00
C PRO A 510 26.38 8.75 -31.50
N GLU A 511 27.65 8.88 -31.10
CA GLU A 511 28.08 8.87 -29.69
C GLU A 511 27.29 9.90 -28.87
N ARG A 512 26.12 9.53 -28.34
CA ARG A 512 25.48 10.28 -27.25
C ARG A 512 26.40 10.10 -26.06
N ASP A 513 26.95 11.23 -25.63
CA ASP A 513 27.96 11.34 -24.61
C ASP A 513 27.62 10.42 -23.43
N LYS A 514 28.51 9.46 -23.15
CA LYS A 514 28.35 8.45 -22.08
C LYS A 514 28.37 9.09 -20.68
N THR A 515 28.46 10.41 -20.60
CA THR A 515 28.51 11.23 -19.40
C THR A 515 27.11 11.42 -18.78
N PHE A 516 26.39 10.32 -18.55
CA PHE A 516 25.37 10.33 -17.52
C PHE A 516 26.09 10.47 -16.17
N THR A 517 26.27 11.70 -15.70
CA THR A 517 26.86 11.99 -14.38
C THR A 517 26.11 11.20 -13.31
N GLN A 518 26.75 10.19 -12.74
CA GLN A 518 26.14 9.34 -11.72
C GLN A 518 25.93 10.16 -10.46
N ILE A 519 24.68 10.38 -10.08
CA ILE A 519 24.34 10.91 -8.77
C ILE A 519 23.51 9.81 -8.11
N GLU A 520 24.12 9.17 -7.11
CA GLU A 520 23.47 8.14 -6.32
C GLU A 520 22.23 8.71 -5.60
N PRO A 521 21.12 7.96 -5.53
CA PRO A 521 19.91 8.42 -4.86
C PRO A 521 20.08 8.56 -3.34
N PHE A 522 21.05 7.88 -2.74
CA PHE A 522 21.30 7.91 -1.30
C PHE A 522 22.66 8.53 -0.98
N ASP A 523 22.64 9.49 -0.07
CA ASP A 523 23.86 10.10 0.44
C ASP A 523 24.46 9.22 1.56
N ASN A 524 25.57 8.51 1.30
CA ASN A 524 26.25 7.72 2.34
C ASN A 524 26.70 8.53 3.58
N ASN A 525 26.78 9.86 3.46
CA ASN A 525 27.15 10.78 4.53
C ASN A 525 25.93 11.59 5.02
N PHE A 526 24.72 11.04 4.92
CA PHE A 526 23.54 11.70 5.46
C PHE A 526 23.61 11.79 6.99
N HIS A 527 23.02 12.85 7.54
CA HIS A 527 23.00 13.09 8.97
C HIS A 527 21.57 13.47 9.42
N MET A 528 21.09 12.79 10.46
CA MET A 528 19.84 13.17 11.13
C MET A 528 20.15 14.26 12.16
N GLY A 529 19.65 15.48 11.93
CA GLY A 529 19.71 16.56 12.91
C GLY A 529 18.60 16.46 13.96
N LEU A 530 17.47 15.86 13.61
CA LEU A 530 16.37 15.49 14.51
C LEU A 530 15.91 14.07 14.17
N THR A 531 15.31 13.37 15.13
CA THR A 531 14.56 12.15 14.81
C THR A 531 13.35 12.49 13.91
N PRO A 532 12.83 11.53 13.12
CA PRO A 532 11.63 11.77 12.32
C PRO A 532 10.44 12.25 13.16
N ARG A 533 10.30 11.78 14.40
CA ARG A 533 9.26 12.22 15.33
C ARG A 533 9.44 13.68 15.75
N GLU A 534 10.65 14.07 16.16
CA GLU A 534 10.93 15.45 16.55
C GLU A 534 10.70 16.40 15.38
N ALA A 535 11.18 16.06 14.18
CA ALA A 535 10.96 16.85 12.97
C ALA A 535 9.47 16.97 12.61
N PHE A 536 8.69 15.88 12.79
CA PHE A 536 7.26 15.89 12.57
C PHE A 536 6.55 16.90 13.49
N PHE A 537 6.93 16.99 14.78
CA PHE A 537 6.33 17.93 15.74
C PHE A 537 7.00 19.30 15.81
N ALA A 538 8.17 19.47 15.17
CA ALA A 538 8.87 20.75 15.14
C ALA A 538 8.05 21.83 14.40
N SER A 539 8.24 23.08 14.83
CA SER A 539 7.77 24.24 14.07
C SER A 539 8.49 24.29 12.73
N LYS A 540 7.76 24.62 11.66
CA LYS A 540 8.28 24.58 10.28
C LYS A 540 8.23 25.94 9.61
N MET A 541 9.09 26.14 8.62
CA MET A 541 9.04 27.28 7.70
C MET A 541 9.37 26.83 6.29
N LYS A 542 8.92 27.61 5.31
CA LYS A 542 9.19 27.38 3.90
C LYS A 542 10.30 28.30 3.43
N LEU A 543 11.30 27.74 2.78
CA LEU A 543 12.43 28.45 2.18
C LEU A 543 12.47 28.19 0.69
N LYS A 544 13.21 29.01 -0.06
CA LYS A 544 13.61 28.61 -1.41
C LYS A 544 14.54 27.40 -1.31
N ILE A 545 14.54 26.55 -2.35
CA ILE A 545 15.37 25.33 -2.34
C ILE A 545 16.86 25.64 -2.20
N GLU A 546 17.32 26.73 -2.82
CA GLU A 546 18.70 27.24 -2.76
C GLU A 546 19.16 27.59 -1.34
N ASP A 547 18.23 28.02 -0.48
CA ASP A 547 18.49 28.39 0.92
C ASP A 547 18.35 27.18 1.88
N GLY A 548 18.01 26.00 1.36
CA GLY A 548 17.73 24.81 2.15
C GLY A 548 18.98 24.06 2.63
N VAL A 549 20.12 24.20 1.96
CA VAL A 549 21.35 23.46 2.29
C VAL A 549 21.79 23.72 3.73
N GLY A 550 22.09 22.66 4.47
CA GLY A 550 22.49 22.70 5.87
C GLY A 550 21.32 22.89 6.86
N LYS A 551 20.08 23.05 6.38
CA LYS A 551 18.88 23.08 7.23
C LYS A 551 18.34 21.68 7.50
N ILE A 552 17.57 21.54 8.57
CA ILE A 552 16.89 20.29 8.92
C ILE A 552 15.59 20.19 8.11
N CYS A 553 15.46 19.16 7.29
CA CYS A 553 14.27 18.92 6.49
C CYS A 553 13.03 18.74 7.36
N GLY A 554 11.91 19.37 6.98
CA GLY A 554 10.63 19.30 7.69
C GLY A 554 9.58 18.45 6.98
N GLU A 555 9.90 17.81 5.85
CA GLU A 555 8.95 17.09 5.01
C GLU A 555 9.58 15.85 4.35
N PHE A 556 8.76 15.02 3.73
CA PHE A 556 9.26 13.93 2.90
C PHE A 556 9.55 14.46 1.50
N ILE A 557 10.66 14.03 0.89
CA ILE A 557 10.90 14.25 -0.54
C ILE A 557 11.15 12.91 -1.21
N CYS A 558 10.17 12.48 -1.99
CA CYS A 558 10.11 11.14 -2.57
C CYS A 558 10.06 11.22 -4.10
N PRO A 559 11.17 10.95 -4.80
CA PRO A 559 11.15 10.69 -6.24
C PRO A 559 10.13 9.61 -6.60
N TYR A 560 9.27 9.90 -7.56
CA TYR A 560 8.19 9.02 -7.97
C TYR A 560 8.22 8.77 -9.49
N PRO A 561 8.02 7.51 -9.92
CA PRO A 561 7.87 6.29 -9.09
C PRO A 561 9.23 5.75 -8.56
N PRO A 562 9.29 5.00 -7.43
CA PRO A 562 8.18 4.42 -6.66
C PRO A 562 7.72 5.27 -5.46
N GLY A 563 8.33 6.43 -5.19
CA GLY A 563 8.00 7.23 -3.99
C GLY A 563 8.78 6.82 -2.74
N ILE A 564 10.01 6.32 -2.90
CA ILE A 564 10.93 6.07 -1.78
C ILE A 564 11.57 7.41 -1.37
N PRO A 565 11.63 7.75 -0.07
CA PRO A 565 12.20 9.02 0.38
C PRO A 565 13.70 9.10 0.11
N VAL A 566 14.12 10.06 -0.70
CA VAL A 566 15.53 10.47 -0.79
C VAL A 566 15.88 11.44 0.34
N LEU A 567 14.93 12.25 0.79
CA LEU A 567 15.07 13.09 1.98
C LEU A 567 13.96 12.79 2.98
N LEU A 568 14.34 12.59 4.24
CA LEU A 568 13.42 12.34 5.34
C LEU A 568 13.26 13.58 6.25
N PRO A 569 12.09 13.75 6.89
CA PRO A 569 11.97 14.72 7.98
C PRO A 569 13.02 14.47 9.06
N GLY A 570 13.73 15.52 9.46
CA GLY A 570 14.80 15.48 10.46
C GLY A 570 16.20 15.33 9.89
N GLU A 571 16.33 15.02 8.60
CA GLU A 571 17.62 14.93 7.92
C GLU A 571 18.19 16.31 7.58
N ILE A 572 19.50 16.47 7.68
CA ILE A 572 20.19 17.68 7.23
C ILE A 572 20.29 17.66 5.71
N ILE A 573 19.77 18.69 5.07
CA ILE A 573 19.75 18.82 3.60
C ILE A 573 21.17 19.04 3.09
N THR A 574 21.64 18.17 2.20
CA THR A 574 22.94 18.31 1.54
C THR A 574 22.78 18.84 0.11
N GLU A 575 23.81 19.53 -0.40
CA GLU A 575 23.84 19.99 -1.79
C GLU A 575 23.73 18.82 -2.79
N ARG A 576 24.35 17.67 -2.45
CA ARG A 576 24.30 16.45 -3.26
C ARG A 576 22.86 15.96 -3.48
N VAL A 577 22.06 15.91 -2.42
CA VAL A 577 20.65 15.47 -2.50
C VAL A 577 19.82 16.44 -3.33
N LEU A 578 20.01 17.75 -3.18
CA LEU A 578 19.28 18.73 -4.00
C LEU A 578 19.65 18.62 -5.48
N ASN A 579 20.95 18.47 -5.79
CA ASN A 579 21.41 18.28 -7.16
C ASN A 579 20.84 17.00 -7.80
N TYR A 580 20.74 15.90 -7.04
CA TYR A 580 20.05 14.69 -7.47
C TYR A 580 18.59 14.97 -7.84
N LEU A 581 17.84 15.62 -6.94
CA LEU A 581 16.42 15.87 -7.11
C LEU A 581 16.12 16.79 -8.31
N VAL A 582 16.90 17.86 -8.49
CA VAL A 582 16.78 18.75 -9.65
C VAL A 582 17.05 17.99 -10.96
N LYS A 583 18.09 17.13 -10.97
CA LYS A 583 18.39 16.29 -12.12
C LYS A 583 17.26 15.30 -12.43
N PHE A 584 16.68 14.68 -11.41
CA PHE A 584 15.57 13.74 -11.55
C PHE A 584 14.33 14.41 -12.17
N ILE A 585 13.97 15.62 -11.71
CA ILE A 585 12.88 16.41 -12.30
C ILE A 585 13.17 16.74 -13.76
N ASN A 586 14.40 17.19 -14.09
CA ASN A 586 14.79 17.54 -15.45
C ASN A 586 14.72 16.34 -16.42
N GLN A 587 14.77 15.11 -15.92
CA GLN A 587 14.60 13.88 -16.71
C GLN A 587 13.14 13.46 -16.88
N GLY A 588 12.19 14.21 -16.31
CA GLY A 588 10.75 13.92 -16.36
C GLY A 588 10.21 13.17 -15.14
N GLY A 589 11.02 13.02 -14.09
CA GLY A 589 10.59 12.47 -12.82
C GLY A 589 9.66 13.42 -12.06
N ILE A 590 8.81 12.86 -11.20
CA ILE A 590 7.87 13.62 -10.37
C ILE A 590 8.29 13.50 -8.91
N ILE A 591 8.19 14.58 -8.13
CA ILE A 591 8.39 14.53 -6.69
C ILE A 591 7.04 14.40 -5.99
N SER A 592 6.98 13.49 -5.02
CA SER A 592 5.84 13.29 -4.12
C SER A 592 6.25 13.51 -2.66
N GLY A 593 5.28 13.79 -1.80
CA GLY A 593 5.50 14.05 -0.37
C GLY A 593 5.96 15.48 -0.02
N ALA A 594 6.53 16.21 -0.98
CA ALA A 594 6.95 17.59 -0.81
C ALA A 594 5.76 18.57 -0.91
N ALA A 595 5.77 19.63 -0.10
CA ALA A 595 4.81 20.72 -0.14
C ALA A 595 4.91 21.58 -1.43
N ASP A 596 6.02 21.44 -2.16
CA ASP A 596 6.21 22.00 -3.49
C ASP A 596 6.82 20.94 -4.42
N PRO A 597 6.00 20.23 -5.22
CA PRO A 597 6.46 19.14 -6.09
C PRO A 597 7.43 19.56 -7.20
N ILE A 598 7.46 20.85 -7.58
CA ILE A 598 8.44 21.37 -8.56
C ILE A 598 9.74 21.83 -7.89
N LEU A 599 9.84 21.67 -6.56
CA LEU A 599 11.02 21.96 -5.77
C LEU A 599 11.56 23.40 -5.94
N SER A 600 10.68 24.38 -6.17
CA SER A 600 11.08 25.80 -6.08
C SER A 600 11.31 26.24 -4.64
N THR A 601 10.66 25.54 -3.71
CA THR A 601 10.72 25.77 -2.27
C THR A 601 10.78 24.44 -1.50
N ILE A 602 11.24 24.50 -0.26
CA ILE A 602 11.37 23.36 0.64
C ILE A 602 10.93 23.74 2.05
N VAL A 603 10.29 22.80 2.75
CA VAL A 603 9.89 22.95 4.15
C VAL A 603 11.02 22.46 5.06
N VAL A 604 11.44 23.31 5.98
CA VAL A 604 12.50 23.03 6.96
C VAL A 604 11.99 23.23 8.39
N CYS A 605 12.61 22.55 9.34
CA CYS A 605 12.38 22.77 10.76
C CYS A 605 13.00 24.11 11.19
N LYS A 606 12.28 24.89 12.01
CA LYS A 606 12.83 26.06 12.70
C LYS A 606 13.73 25.56 13.82
N THR A 607 15.03 25.83 13.70
CA THR A 607 16.07 25.43 14.66
C THR A 607 16.65 26.65 15.34
#